data_AF-A0AAD3NES3-F1
#
_entry.id   AF-A0AAD3NES3-F1
#
_cell.length_a   1.000
_cell.length_b   1.000
_cell.length_c   1.000
_cell.angle_alpha   90.00
_cell.angle_beta   90.00
_cell.angle_gamma   90.00
#
_symmetry.space_group_name_H-M   'P 1'
#
loop_
_entity.id
_entity.type
_entity.pdbx_description
1 polymer ?
#
loop_
_entity_poly.entity_id
_entity_poly.type
_entity_poly.pdbx_seq_one_letter_code
_entity_poly.pdbx_strand_id
1 'polypeptide(L)'
;MEDKGPRVADYFVVAGLTDSSKPLEEELHFDDAGPKSVKPKAPITDVAVVIRSLGEEVPPGFTCVESTPSGLSAELNGASLRGPQIFLCFKRGRDKPPLTDLGVLYEWKEKLKPGCHIVQTTPSGRPANISSSSSQRIYITYRRAPKSQPHTSLAVTDVCIIIPGKGETPPHTFCKVDKNLNSSM
;
A
#
# COMPACT_ATOMS: atom_id res chain seq x y z
N MET A 1 10.27 -44.87 -34.33
CA MET A 1 8.99 -44.47 -33.73
C MET A 1 9.38 -43.57 -32.56
N GLU A 2 9.45 -42.26 -32.79
CA GLU A 2 9.90 -41.31 -31.76
C GLU A 2 8.73 -40.92 -30.87
N ASP A 3 8.86 -41.27 -29.60
CA ASP A 3 7.97 -40.94 -28.49
C ASP A 3 8.17 -39.47 -28.11
N LYS A 4 7.26 -38.59 -28.53
CA LYS A 4 7.23 -37.19 -28.08
C LYS A 4 6.29 -37.12 -26.87
N GLY A 5 6.88 -37.10 -25.67
CA GLY A 5 6.17 -36.88 -24.41
C GLY A 5 5.37 -35.57 -24.37
N PRO A 6 4.50 -35.37 -23.36
CA PRO A 6 3.55 -34.26 -23.34
C PRO A 6 4.30 -32.92 -23.28
N ARG A 7 4.13 -32.09 -24.32
CA ARG A 7 4.60 -30.70 -24.33
C ARG A 7 3.86 -29.91 -23.25
N VAL A 8 4.59 -29.30 -22.32
CA VAL A 8 4.01 -28.60 -21.15
C VAL A 8 3.83 -27.09 -21.37
N ALA A 9 4.37 -26.50 -22.44
CA ALA A 9 4.01 -25.13 -22.86
C ALA A 9 4.39 -24.86 -24.32
N ASP A 10 3.51 -24.21 -25.08
CA ASP A 10 3.73 -23.84 -26.50
C ASP A 10 3.95 -22.34 -26.75
N TYR A 11 3.82 -21.46 -25.74
CA TYR A 11 3.96 -20.01 -25.96
C TYR A 11 4.54 -19.26 -24.76
N PHE A 12 5.24 -18.17 -25.04
CA PHE A 12 5.53 -17.11 -24.07
C PHE A 12 4.95 -15.79 -24.59
N VAL A 13 4.59 -14.88 -23.67
CA VAL A 13 4.09 -13.55 -24.02
C VAL A 13 5.07 -12.52 -23.48
N VAL A 14 5.44 -11.57 -24.32
CA VAL A 14 6.13 -10.35 -23.90
C VAL A 14 5.24 -9.18 -24.25
N ALA A 15 4.90 -8.36 -23.24
CA ALA A 15 4.17 -7.13 -23.44
C ALA A 15 5.12 -5.94 -23.37
N GLY A 16 5.10 -5.10 -24.40
CA GLY A 16 5.81 -3.82 -24.48
C GLY A 16 5.26 -3.02 -25.66
N LEU A 17 5.02 -1.72 -25.48
CA LEU A 17 4.59 -0.81 -26.54
C LEU A 17 5.77 -0.53 -27.48
N THR A 18 5.58 -0.71 -28.79
CA THR A 18 6.56 -0.34 -29.82
C THR A 18 6.27 1.07 -30.35
N ASP A 19 7.26 1.74 -30.96
CA ASP A 19 7.14 3.12 -31.46
C ASP A 19 6.06 3.31 -32.55
N SER A 20 5.53 2.21 -33.11
CA SER A 20 4.44 2.19 -34.10
C SER A 20 3.05 1.90 -33.50
N SER A 21 2.94 1.66 -32.20
CA SER A 21 1.66 1.37 -31.56
C SER A 21 0.85 2.64 -31.34
N LYS A 22 -0.33 2.74 -31.98
CA LYS A 22 -1.28 3.82 -31.72
C LYS A 22 -2.13 3.48 -30.49
N PRO A 23 -2.41 4.45 -29.60
CA PRO A 23 -3.28 4.22 -28.45
C PRO A 23 -4.66 3.75 -28.89
N LEU A 24 -5.30 2.90 -28.08
CA LEU A 24 -6.67 2.38 -28.24
C LEU A 24 -7.75 3.48 -28.12
N GLU A 25 -7.43 4.73 -28.46
CA GLU A 25 -8.32 5.90 -28.38
C GLU A 25 -9.11 6.11 -29.68
N GLU A 26 -8.66 5.55 -30.81
CA GLU A 26 -9.26 5.79 -32.13
C GLU A 26 -10.42 4.83 -32.52
N GLU A 27 -10.68 3.74 -31.79
CA GLU A 27 -11.63 2.69 -32.23
C GLU A 27 -12.95 2.58 -31.45
N LEU A 28 -13.26 3.46 -30.50
CA LEU A 28 -14.50 3.34 -29.71
C LEU A 28 -15.41 4.55 -29.88
N HIS A 29 -16.09 4.63 -31.02
CA HIS A 29 -17.39 5.30 -31.12
C HIS A 29 -18.44 4.39 -30.47
N PHE A 30 -18.68 4.56 -29.16
CA PHE A 30 -19.82 3.96 -28.48
C PHE A 30 -20.57 5.03 -27.69
N ASP A 31 -21.80 5.27 -28.12
CA ASP A 31 -22.77 6.11 -27.44
C ASP A 31 -23.05 5.61 -26.01
N ASP A 32 -23.14 6.60 -25.12
CA ASP A 32 -23.68 6.65 -23.75
C ASP A 32 -23.25 5.55 -22.74
N ALA A 33 -22.50 6.01 -21.72
CA ALA A 33 -21.96 5.27 -20.56
C ALA A 33 -20.71 4.37 -20.77
N GLY A 34 -19.73 4.85 -21.55
CA GLY A 34 -18.41 4.20 -21.67
C GLY A 34 -17.63 4.09 -20.34
N PRO A 35 -16.73 3.08 -20.20
CA PRO A 35 -15.89 2.95 -19.02
C PRO A 35 -15.00 4.19 -18.93
N LYS A 36 -15.17 4.98 -17.86
CA LYS A 36 -14.30 6.11 -17.59
C LYS A 36 -12.86 5.61 -17.68
N SER A 37 -12.09 6.15 -18.64
CA SER A 37 -10.65 5.98 -18.72
C SER A 37 -10.06 6.25 -17.33
N VAL A 38 -9.79 5.20 -16.57
CA VAL A 38 -9.18 5.31 -15.25
C VAL A 38 -7.72 5.58 -15.52
N LYS A 39 -7.35 6.86 -15.59
CA LYS A 39 -5.94 7.26 -15.63
C LYS A 39 -5.21 6.52 -14.50
N PRO A 40 -4.11 5.79 -14.79
CA PRO A 40 -3.38 5.07 -13.76
C PRO A 40 -2.96 6.06 -12.67
N LYS A 41 -3.39 5.79 -11.42
CA LYS A 41 -2.99 6.59 -10.25
C LYS A 41 -1.46 6.64 -10.21
N ALA A 42 -0.90 7.80 -9.88
CA ALA A 42 0.53 7.89 -9.61
C ALA A 42 0.89 6.93 -8.46
N PRO A 43 2.09 6.32 -8.47
CA PRO A 43 2.47 5.39 -7.43
C PRO A 43 2.61 6.11 -6.08
N ILE A 44 2.48 5.34 -5.00
CA ILE A 44 2.76 5.82 -3.66
C ILE A 44 4.26 6.01 -3.53
N THR A 45 4.68 7.22 -3.19
CA THR A 45 6.08 7.56 -2.94
C THR A 45 6.37 7.66 -1.46
N ASP A 46 5.40 7.97 -0.61
CA ASP A 46 5.65 8.12 0.83
C ASP A 46 4.48 7.64 1.66
N VAL A 47 4.80 7.28 2.90
CA VAL A 47 3.84 6.98 3.95
C VAL A 47 4.22 7.76 5.20
N ALA A 48 3.21 8.14 5.96
CA ALA A 48 3.33 8.80 7.25
C ALA A 48 2.29 8.21 8.20
N VAL A 49 2.56 8.28 9.50
CA VAL A 49 1.60 7.93 10.54
C VAL A 49 1.26 9.21 11.29
N VAL A 50 -0.03 9.47 11.49
CA VAL A 50 -0.51 10.63 12.24
C VAL A 50 -1.31 10.19 13.46
N ILE A 51 -1.22 10.96 14.54
CA ILE A 51 -1.99 10.75 15.77
C ILE A 51 -2.99 11.88 15.94
N ARG A 52 -4.20 11.71 15.40
CA ARG A 52 -5.23 12.78 15.35
C ARG A 52 -5.69 13.23 16.73
N SER A 53 -5.76 12.31 17.69
CA SER A 53 -6.11 12.63 19.08
C SER A 53 -5.11 13.56 19.77
N LEU A 54 -3.90 13.73 19.21
CA LEU A 54 -2.87 14.66 19.71
C LEU A 54 -2.81 15.96 18.89
N GLY A 55 -3.82 16.23 18.05
CA GLY A 55 -3.91 17.43 17.22
C GLY A 55 -3.03 17.40 15.97
N GLU A 56 -2.56 16.21 15.56
CA GLU A 56 -1.84 16.09 14.29
C GLU A 56 -2.80 16.07 13.09
N GLU A 57 -2.44 16.83 12.07
CA GLU A 57 -3.17 16.92 10.80
C GLU A 57 -2.50 16.11 9.69
N VAL A 58 -3.24 15.86 8.61
CA VAL A 58 -2.70 15.20 7.41
C VAL A 58 -1.62 16.10 6.78
N PRO A 59 -0.39 15.59 6.54
CA PRO A 59 0.66 16.41 5.95
C PRO A 59 0.32 16.93 4.55
N PRO A 60 0.86 18.08 4.13
CA PRO A 60 0.59 18.63 2.80
C PRO A 60 0.89 17.64 1.66
N GLY A 61 -0.11 17.42 0.81
CA GLY A 61 -0.02 16.50 -0.33
C GLY A 61 -0.16 15.02 0.02
N PHE A 62 -0.41 14.67 1.29
CA PHE A 62 -0.77 13.32 1.70
C PHE A 62 -2.29 13.12 1.69
N THR A 63 -2.70 11.87 1.57
CA THR A 63 -4.07 11.40 1.75
C THR A 63 -4.10 10.48 2.95
N CYS A 64 -5.03 10.72 3.87
CA CYS A 64 -5.25 9.86 5.03
C CYS A 64 -6.18 8.69 4.66
N VAL A 65 -5.87 7.50 5.16
CA VAL A 65 -6.78 6.35 5.11
C VAL A 65 -7.67 6.43 6.34
N GLU A 66 -8.83 7.08 6.20
CA GLU A 66 -9.76 7.31 7.31
C GLU A 66 -10.78 6.19 7.48
N SER A 67 -11.11 5.47 6.40
CA SER A 67 -12.12 4.43 6.41
C SER A 67 -11.67 3.15 5.70
N THR A 68 -12.16 2.02 6.18
CA THR A 68 -12.02 0.71 5.53
C THR A 68 -12.91 0.64 4.29
N PRO A 69 -12.73 -0.37 3.41
CA PRO A 69 -13.60 -0.55 2.25
C PRO A 69 -15.11 -0.67 2.57
N SER A 70 -15.48 -1.12 3.77
CA SER A 70 -16.88 -1.20 4.19
C SER A 70 -17.40 0.06 4.90
N GLY A 71 -16.55 1.08 5.07
CA GLY A 71 -16.92 2.35 5.71
C GLY A 71 -16.71 2.40 7.23
N LEU A 72 -16.04 1.41 7.83
CA LEU A 72 -15.63 1.45 9.23
C LEU A 72 -14.42 2.38 9.41
N SER A 73 -14.15 2.84 10.63
CA SER A 73 -12.93 3.60 10.93
C SER A 73 -11.67 2.76 10.61
N ALA A 74 -10.71 3.35 9.90
CA ALA A 74 -9.41 2.73 9.59
C ALA A 74 -8.33 3.01 10.65
N GLU A 75 -8.73 3.35 11.88
CA GLU A 75 -7.83 3.54 13.02
C GLU A 75 -7.01 2.26 13.30
N LEU A 76 -5.68 2.39 13.36
CA LEU A 76 -4.76 1.24 13.33
C LEU A 76 -4.69 0.47 14.66
N ASN A 77 -4.96 1.13 15.79
CA ASN A 77 -4.75 0.60 17.14
C ASN A 77 -6.03 0.10 17.82
N GLY A 78 -7.08 -0.13 17.05
CA GLY A 78 -8.39 -0.57 17.52
C GLY A 78 -9.11 0.56 18.24
N ALA A 79 -10.30 0.94 17.75
CA ALA A 79 -11.07 2.11 18.19
C ALA A 79 -11.44 2.08 19.69
N SER A 80 -10.48 2.40 20.55
CA SER A 80 -10.65 2.58 21.98
C SER A 80 -11.00 4.04 22.23
N LEU A 81 -12.11 4.29 22.93
CA LEU A 81 -12.59 5.63 23.27
C LEU A 81 -11.54 6.52 23.96
N ARG A 82 -10.53 5.94 24.61
CA ARG A 82 -9.46 6.65 25.33
C ARG A 82 -8.07 6.42 24.75
N GLY A 83 -7.95 5.65 23.67
CA GLY A 83 -6.68 5.37 23.01
C GLY A 83 -6.23 6.53 22.10
N PRO A 84 -4.95 6.58 21.72
CA PRO A 84 -4.49 7.48 20.68
C PRO A 84 -5.19 7.13 19.36
N GLN A 85 -5.65 8.11 18.58
CA GLN A 85 -6.29 7.83 17.29
C GLN A 85 -5.24 7.85 16.17
N ILE A 86 -4.76 6.68 15.77
CA ILE A 86 -3.62 6.52 14.87
C ILE A 86 -4.08 6.16 13.46
N PHE A 87 -3.63 6.92 12.45
CA PHE A 87 -3.99 6.71 11.05
C PHE A 87 -2.78 6.65 10.13
N LEU A 88 -2.91 5.87 9.05
CA LEU A 88 -1.94 5.82 7.96
C LEU A 88 -2.26 6.88 6.90
N CYS A 89 -1.25 7.67 6.55
CA CYS A 89 -1.29 8.61 5.45
C CYS A 89 -0.32 8.16 4.36
N PHE A 90 -0.63 8.45 3.10
CA PHE A 90 0.29 8.20 1.99
C PHE A 90 0.31 9.38 1.01
N LYS A 91 1.42 9.56 0.30
CA LYS A 91 1.54 10.54 -0.78
C LYS A 91 1.82 9.82 -2.09
N ARG A 92 1.14 10.26 -3.15
CA ARG A 92 1.38 9.81 -4.52
C ARG A 92 2.24 10.82 -5.26
N GLY A 93 3.12 10.33 -6.11
CA GLY A 93 4.06 11.21 -6.82
C GLY A 93 4.86 10.47 -7.88
N ARG A 94 5.57 11.24 -8.70
CA ARG A 94 6.60 10.76 -9.64
C ARG A 94 7.91 11.53 -9.50
N ASP A 95 8.01 12.35 -8.46
CA ASP A 95 9.17 13.19 -8.12
C ASP A 95 10.34 12.37 -7.55
N LYS A 96 10.08 11.14 -7.09
CA LYS A 96 11.09 10.23 -6.54
C LYS A 96 10.70 8.76 -6.72
N PRO A 97 11.62 7.80 -6.50
CA PRO A 97 11.33 6.39 -6.69
C PRO A 97 10.14 5.93 -5.83
N PRO A 98 9.25 5.08 -6.38
CA PRO A 98 8.06 4.61 -5.69
C PRO A 98 8.40 3.68 -4.53
N LEU A 99 7.44 3.50 -3.63
CA LEU A 99 7.47 2.40 -2.68
C LEU A 99 7.16 1.09 -3.42
N THR A 100 7.90 0.04 -3.08
CA THR A 100 7.74 -1.30 -3.66
C THR A 100 7.22 -2.32 -2.65
N ASP A 101 7.24 -1.98 -1.37
CA ASP A 101 6.72 -2.81 -0.30
C ASP A 101 6.25 -1.94 0.86
N LEU A 102 5.16 -2.35 1.50
CA LEU A 102 4.67 -1.83 2.78
C LEU A 102 4.53 -3.01 3.73
N GLY A 103 5.01 -2.84 4.96
CA GLY A 103 5.01 -3.90 5.95
C GLY A 103 4.79 -3.39 7.35
N VAL A 104 4.74 -4.33 8.29
CA VAL A 104 4.64 -4.07 9.73
C VAL A 104 5.83 -4.73 10.40
N LEU A 105 6.42 -4.04 11.38
CA LEU A 105 7.50 -4.54 12.22
C LEU A 105 7.03 -4.64 13.66
N TYR A 106 7.18 -5.82 14.25
CA TYR A 106 7.11 -6.02 15.69
C TYR A 106 8.53 -6.01 16.25
N GLU A 107 8.97 -4.87 16.79
CA GLU A 107 10.37 -4.69 17.22
C GLU A 107 10.83 -5.73 18.25
N TRP A 108 9.92 -6.27 19.06
CA TRP A 108 10.24 -7.27 20.08
C TRP A 108 10.36 -8.70 19.53
N LYS A 109 9.82 -8.97 18.34
CA LYS A 109 9.71 -10.33 17.77
C LYS A 109 10.66 -10.55 16.60
N GLU A 110 11.02 -9.51 15.86
CA GLU A 110 11.80 -9.64 14.64
C GLU A 110 12.68 -8.41 14.37
N LYS A 111 13.67 -8.59 13.49
CA LYS A 111 14.51 -7.49 13.01
C LYS A 111 13.94 -6.90 11.72
N LEU A 112 14.24 -5.62 11.49
CA LEU A 112 13.93 -4.95 10.24
C LEU A 112 14.54 -5.71 9.05
N LYS A 113 13.72 -5.99 8.04
CA LYS A 113 14.18 -6.64 6.80
C LYS A 113 15.20 -5.75 6.06
N PRO A 114 16.25 -6.33 5.45
CA PRO A 114 17.21 -5.55 4.65
C PRO A 114 16.52 -4.72 3.56
N GLY A 115 16.98 -3.48 3.40
CA GLY A 115 16.45 -2.50 2.44
C GLY A 115 15.10 -1.90 2.82
N CYS A 116 14.46 -2.33 3.91
CA CYS A 116 13.28 -1.68 4.46
C CYS A 116 13.67 -0.56 5.43
N HIS A 117 12.78 0.40 5.60
CA HIS A 117 12.90 1.53 6.51
C HIS A 117 11.69 1.57 7.43
N ILE A 118 11.85 2.14 8.62
CA ILE A 118 10.79 2.28 9.62
C ILE A 118 10.21 3.70 9.53
N VAL A 119 8.89 3.82 9.57
CA VAL A 119 8.24 5.10 9.89
C VAL A 119 8.34 5.28 11.40
N GLN A 120 9.47 5.85 11.84
CA GLN A 120 9.80 5.91 13.26
C GLN A 120 9.07 7.02 14.01
N THR A 121 8.81 8.14 13.33
CA THR A 121 8.17 9.31 13.91
C THR A 121 6.99 9.80 13.06
N THR A 122 6.03 10.42 13.74
CA THR A 122 4.97 11.20 13.11
C THR A 122 5.55 12.48 12.51
N PRO A 123 4.79 13.18 11.63
CA PRO A 123 5.20 14.47 11.08
C PRO A 123 5.53 15.53 12.14
N SER A 124 4.93 15.46 13.32
CA SER A 124 5.24 16.37 14.44
C SER A 124 6.38 15.87 15.34
N GLY A 125 7.09 14.82 14.95
CA GLY A 125 8.25 14.27 15.67
C GLY A 125 7.92 13.35 16.85
N ARG A 126 6.66 12.90 17.01
CA ARG A 126 6.29 11.95 18.06
C ARG A 126 6.62 10.51 17.61
N PRO A 127 6.81 9.54 18.52
CA PRO A 127 6.97 8.14 18.12
C PRO A 127 5.75 7.64 17.34
N ALA A 128 5.95 7.07 16.15
CA ALA A 128 4.89 6.49 15.33
C ALA A 128 4.55 5.03 15.72
N ASN A 129 4.58 4.74 17.03
CA ASN A 129 4.23 3.42 17.55
C ASN A 129 2.72 3.22 17.51
N ILE A 130 2.27 2.15 16.86
CA ILE A 130 0.84 1.80 16.73
C ILE A 130 0.33 1.06 17.97
N SER A 131 1.21 0.39 18.71
CA SER A 131 0.82 -0.38 19.89
C SER A 131 0.21 0.51 20.99
N SER A 132 -0.87 0.02 21.60
CA SER A 132 -1.44 0.61 22.82
C SER A 132 -0.70 0.17 24.09
N SER A 133 0.17 -0.85 24.00
CA SER A 133 1.02 -1.31 25.09
C SER A 133 2.37 -0.57 25.11
N SER A 134 2.82 -0.18 26.29
CA SER A 134 4.13 0.47 26.51
C SER A 134 5.32 -0.47 26.31
N SER A 135 5.11 -1.79 26.42
CA SER A 135 6.16 -2.81 26.26
C SER A 135 6.28 -3.35 24.83
N GLN A 136 5.30 -3.05 23.97
CA GLN A 136 5.25 -3.51 22.59
C GLN A 136 5.40 -2.31 21.64
N ARG A 137 6.20 -2.47 20.60
CA ARG A 137 6.50 -1.45 19.60
C ARG A 137 6.21 -1.97 18.21
N ILE A 138 5.12 -1.48 17.62
CA ILE A 138 4.62 -1.86 16.30
C ILE A 138 4.81 -0.65 15.39
N TYR A 139 5.53 -0.81 14.29
CA TYR A 139 5.76 0.26 13.32
C TYR A 139 5.39 -0.16 11.90
N ILE A 140 4.95 0.83 11.10
CA ILE A 140 4.92 0.67 9.64
C ILE A 140 6.33 0.70 9.11
N THR A 141 6.58 -0.17 8.13
CA THR A 141 7.83 -0.20 7.37
C THR A 141 7.53 -0.04 5.89
N TYR A 142 8.51 0.43 5.15
CA TYR A 142 8.42 0.54 3.69
C TYR A 142 9.74 0.17 3.03
N ARG A 143 9.68 -0.29 1.79
CA ARG A 143 10.84 -0.40 0.90
C ARG A 143 10.65 0.57 -0.26
N ARG A 144 11.71 1.31 -0.58
CA ARG A 144 11.73 2.22 -1.72
C ARG A 144 12.54 1.61 -2.85
N ALA A 145 12.08 1.77 -4.09
CA ALA A 145 12.84 1.37 -5.27
C ALA A 145 14.19 2.10 -5.33
N PRO A 146 15.27 1.46 -5.81
CA PRO A 146 16.52 2.14 -6.13
C PRO A 146 16.31 3.21 -7.21
N LYS A 147 17.08 4.30 -7.17
CA LYS A 147 17.01 5.38 -8.18
C LYS A 147 17.40 4.92 -9.59
N SER A 148 18.15 3.82 -9.72
CA SER A 148 18.71 3.32 -10.98
C SER A 148 17.80 2.35 -11.74
N GLN A 149 16.67 1.91 -11.16
CA GLN A 149 15.76 1.00 -11.85
C GLN A 149 14.67 1.80 -12.59
N PRO A 150 14.53 1.64 -13.93
CA PRO A 150 13.41 2.22 -14.66
C PRO A 150 12.09 1.61 -14.16
N HIS A 151 11.07 2.47 -14.12
CA HIS A 151 9.83 2.25 -13.40
C HIS A 151 8.99 1.06 -13.90
N THR A 152 8.17 0.51 -12.99
CA THR A 152 6.83 -0.06 -13.20
C THR A 152 6.61 -1.57 -13.43
N SER A 153 6.88 -2.40 -12.41
CA SER A 153 6.04 -3.61 -12.19
C SER A 153 5.61 -3.79 -10.73
N LEU A 154 6.45 -3.41 -9.75
CA LEU A 154 6.18 -3.68 -8.32
C LEU A 154 5.84 -2.44 -7.49
N ALA A 155 5.44 -1.32 -8.11
CA ALA A 155 5.13 -0.11 -7.36
C ALA A 155 3.81 -0.26 -6.59
N VAL A 156 3.80 0.14 -5.32
CA VAL A 156 2.57 0.25 -4.54
C VAL A 156 1.77 1.42 -5.08
N THR A 157 0.55 1.16 -5.57
CA THR A 157 -0.33 2.18 -6.17
C THR A 157 -1.48 2.57 -5.25
N ASP A 158 -1.86 1.68 -4.33
CA ASP A 158 -2.95 1.89 -3.39
C ASP A 158 -2.68 1.18 -2.07
N VAL A 159 -3.33 1.68 -1.01
CA VAL A 159 -3.29 1.11 0.34
C VAL A 159 -4.65 1.25 0.98
N CYS A 160 -5.12 0.20 1.64
CA CYS A 160 -6.34 0.22 2.43
C CYS A 160 -6.11 -0.52 3.75
N ILE A 161 -6.91 -0.16 4.75
CA ILE A 161 -6.98 -0.90 6.02
C ILE A 161 -8.22 -1.79 5.96
N ILE A 162 -8.08 -3.03 6.42
CA ILE A 162 -9.19 -3.96 6.57
C ILE A 162 -9.27 -4.45 8.01
N ILE A 163 -10.47 -4.86 8.43
CA ILE A 163 -10.76 -5.44 9.74
C ILE A 163 -11.32 -6.85 9.52
N PRO A 164 -10.46 -7.88 9.43
CA PRO A 164 -10.91 -9.25 9.18
C PRO A 164 -11.89 -9.77 10.23
N GLY A 165 -11.74 -9.34 11.49
CA GLY A 165 -12.68 -9.67 12.58
C GLY A 165 -14.10 -9.12 12.39
N LYS A 166 -14.32 -8.25 11.41
CA LYS A 166 -15.64 -7.75 10.99
C LYS A 166 -16.09 -8.33 9.64
N GLY A 167 -15.41 -9.37 9.15
CA GLY A 167 -15.73 -10.05 7.89
C GLY A 167 -15.12 -9.39 6.65
N GLU A 168 -14.26 -8.39 6.80
CA GLU A 168 -13.60 -7.75 5.64
C GLU A 168 -12.47 -8.63 5.08
N THR A 169 -12.41 -8.72 3.77
CA THR A 169 -11.32 -9.39 3.03
C THR A 169 -10.52 -8.37 2.22
N PRO A 170 -9.23 -8.62 1.94
CA PRO A 170 -8.46 -7.78 1.01
C PRO A 170 -9.19 -7.68 -0.34
N PRO A 171 -9.27 -6.48 -0.96
CA PRO A 171 -9.81 -6.36 -2.31
C PRO A 171 -8.97 -7.14 -3.34
N HIS A 172 -9.56 -7.47 -4.49
CA HIS A 172 -9.03 -8.44 -5.47
C HIS A 172 -7.59 -8.17 -5.96
N THR A 173 -7.12 -6.92 -5.93
CA THR A 173 -5.78 -6.52 -6.41
C THR A 173 -4.82 -6.13 -5.27
N PHE A 174 -5.16 -6.43 -4.02
CA PHE A 174 -4.38 -6.05 -2.85
C PHE A 174 -3.68 -7.27 -2.23
N CYS A 175 -2.40 -7.12 -1.93
CA CYS A 175 -1.67 -8.07 -1.11
C CYS A 175 -1.88 -7.73 0.38
N LYS A 176 -2.40 -8.68 1.15
CA LYS A 176 -2.53 -8.54 2.60
C LYS A 176 -1.16 -8.59 3.26
N VAL A 177 -0.83 -7.60 4.07
CA VAL A 177 0.26 -7.73 5.04
C VAL A 177 -0.22 -8.64 6.16
N ASP A 178 0.36 -9.84 6.27
CA ASP A 178 -0.11 -10.85 7.23
C ASP A 178 0.42 -10.62 8.65
N LYS A 179 0.08 -9.44 9.20
CA LYS A 179 0.39 -9.02 10.56
C LYS A 179 -0.78 -8.22 11.12
N ASN A 180 -1.10 -8.45 12.39
CA ASN A 180 -2.11 -7.70 13.11
C ASN A 180 -1.54 -6.36 13.61
N LEU A 181 -2.20 -5.25 13.34
CA LEU A 181 -1.81 -3.93 13.85
C LEU A 181 -2.30 -3.69 15.29
N ASN A 182 -3.34 -4.41 15.71
CA ASN A 182 -3.83 -4.34 17.08
C ASN A 182 -2.94 -5.18 18.00
N SER A 183 -2.30 -4.51 18.97
CA SER A 183 -1.46 -5.10 20.02
C SER A 183 -2.25 -5.87 21.09
N SER A 184 -3.58 -5.85 21.06
CA SER A 184 -4.42 -6.44 22.09
C SER A 184 -4.67 -7.95 21.97
N MET A 185 -3.89 -8.68 21.17
CA MET A 185 -3.95 -10.15 21.07
C MET A 185 -2.56 -10.77 21.14
#